data_AF-A0A7Y6QQ12-F1
#
_entry.id   AF-A0A7Y6QQ12-F1
#
_cell.length_a   1.000
_cell.length_b   1.000
_cell.length_c   1.000
_cell.angle_alpha   90.00
_cell.angle_beta   90.00
_cell.angle_gamma   90.00
#
_symmetry.space_group_name_H-M   'P 1'
#
loop_
_entity.id
_entity.type
_entity.pdbx_description
1 polymer ?
#
loop_
_entity_poly.entity_id
_entity_poly.type
_entity_poly.pdbx_seq_one_letter_code
_entity_poly.pdbx_strand_id
1 'polypeptide(L)'
;MKKCLVFIALFSMLSTAAAQAQTQPRSQCLKRCTDQKDPHPERQVRHEETMAKIQARKKAETDPKKIAALEQDEADEIDRYRETHEKTCRKICSYFPDI
;
A
#
# COMPACT_ATOMS: atom_id res chain seq x y z
N MET A 1 3.08 22.69 58.22
CA MET A 1 2.38 22.16 57.04
C MET A 1 2.01 23.31 56.11
N LYS A 2 2.85 23.67 55.12
CA LYS A 2 2.63 24.83 54.23
C LYS A 2 3.62 24.84 53.04
N LYS A 3 3.84 23.72 52.36
CA LYS A 3 4.77 23.65 51.19
C LYS A 3 4.34 22.67 50.09
N CYS A 4 3.04 22.47 49.87
CA CYS A 4 2.56 21.51 48.85
C CYS A 4 1.55 22.12 47.87
N LEU A 5 1.68 23.40 47.51
CA LEU A 5 0.72 24.06 46.59
C LEU A 5 1.40 24.88 45.47
N VAL A 6 2.56 24.44 44.97
CA VAL A 6 3.27 25.14 43.89
C VAL A 6 3.58 24.25 42.67
N PHE A 7 3.19 22.97 42.69
CA PHE A 7 3.52 22.03 41.59
C PHE A 7 2.41 21.80 40.55
N ILE A 8 1.23 22.42 40.69
CA ILE A 8 0.08 22.15 39.79
C ILE A 8 0.00 23.14 38.60
N ALA A 9 0.80 24.21 38.59
CA ALA A 9 0.69 25.26 37.56
C ALA A 9 1.52 25.03 36.27
N LEU A 10 2.30 23.95 36.17
CA LEU A 10 3.22 23.71 35.06
C LEU A 10 2.78 22.63 34.06
N PHE A 11 1.59 22.03 34.23
CA PHE A 11 1.13 20.91 33.39
C PHE A 11 0.06 21.27 32.35
N SER A 12 -0.33 22.54 32.20
CA SER A 12 -1.43 22.95 31.32
C SER A 12 -1.02 23.47 29.93
N MET A 13 0.25 23.41 29.54
CA MET A 13 0.72 23.93 28.23
C MET A 13 1.08 22.87 27.18
N LEU A 14 0.58 21.63 27.29
CA LEU A 14 0.90 20.54 26.32
C LEU A 14 -0.33 19.94 25.64
N SER A 15 -1.40 20.71 25.45
CA SER A 15 -2.61 20.20 24.80
C SER A 15 -3.16 21.13 23.73
N THR A 16 -2.32 21.48 22.75
CA THR A 16 -2.77 21.88 21.42
C THR A 16 -1.92 21.22 20.34
N ALA A 17 -1.73 19.90 20.43
CA ALA A 17 -1.62 19.10 19.21
C ALA A 17 -3.04 18.93 18.63
N ALA A 18 -3.65 20.05 18.21
CA ALA A 18 -4.88 20.00 17.47
C ALA A 18 -4.57 19.29 16.16
N ALA A 19 -5.06 18.06 16.09
CA ALA A 19 -5.18 17.22 14.91
C ALA A 19 -5.20 18.07 13.63
N GLN A 20 -4.05 18.17 12.98
CA GLN A 20 -4.03 18.46 11.55
C GLN A 20 -4.61 17.20 10.91
N ALA A 21 -5.95 17.14 10.84
CA ALA A 21 -6.62 16.43 9.78
C ALA A 21 -6.12 17.09 8.50
N GLN A 22 -4.94 16.69 8.03
CA GLN A 22 -4.48 16.99 6.70
C GLN A 22 -5.55 16.39 5.80
N THR A 23 -6.46 17.25 5.33
CA THR A 23 -7.34 16.98 4.20
C THR A 23 -6.43 16.89 2.98
N GLN A 24 -5.67 15.80 2.92
CA GLN A 24 -4.87 15.43 1.79
C GLN A 24 -5.83 15.24 0.61
N PRO A 25 -5.59 15.82 -0.57
CA PRO A 25 -6.43 15.57 -1.73
C PRO A 25 -6.32 14.10 -2.13
N ARG A 26 -7.43 13.53 -2.62
CA ARG A 26 -7.52 12.12 -3.05
C ARG A 26 -6.41 11.74 -4.02
N SER A 27 -6.06 12.63 -4.94
CA SER A 27 -4.97 12.48 -5.91
C SER A 27 -3.61 12.23 -5.23
N GLN A 28 -3.30 12.99 -4.17
CA GLN A 28 -2.06 12.82 -3.42
C GLN A 28 -2.08 11.52 -2.61
N CYS A 29 -3.24 11.12 -2.06
CA CYS A 29 -3.39 9.84 -1.36
C CYS A 29 -3.15 8.67 -2.31
N LEU A 30 -3.82 8.69 -3.47
CA LEU A 30 -3.71 7.66 -4.50
C LEU A 30 -2.26 7.49 -4.93
N LYS A 31 -1.59 8.59 -5.29
CA LYS A 31 -0.17 8.57 -5.69
C LYS A 31 0.72 7.94 -4.61
N ARG A 32 0.57 8.36 -3.35
CA ARG A 32 1.35 7.79 -2.25
C ARG A 32 1.08 6.30 -2.06
N CYS A 33 -0.18 5.88 -2.17
CA CYS A 33 -0.56 4.49 -1.98
C CYS A 33 -0.01 3.61 -3.11
N THR A 34 -0.16 4.02 -4.37
CA THR A 34 0.34 3.26 -5.52
C THR A 34 1.85 3.17 -5.58
N ASP A 35 2.56 4.19 -5.06
CA ASP A 35 4.03 4.23 -5.00
C ASP A 35 4.59 3.44 -3.80
N GLN A 36 3.76 3.07 -2.84
CA GLN A 36 4.14 2.27 -1.67
C GLN A 36 4.01 0.76 -1.94
N LYS A 37 4.62 -0.04 -1.06
CA LYS A 37 4.38 -1.49 -1.04
C LYS A 37 2.90 -1.76 -0.79
N ASP A 38 2.39 -2.84 -1.38
CA ASP A 38 0.99 -3.23 -1.20
C ASP A 38 0.69 -3.35 0.31
N PRO A 39 -0.37 -2.67 0.81
CA PRO A 39 -0.74 -2.70 2.22
C PRO A 39 -1.16 -4.10 2.72
N HIS A 40 -1.33 -5.06 1.82
CA HIS A 40 -1.65 -6.47 2.08
C HIS A 40 -0.44 -7.35 1.70
N PRO A 41 0.49 -7.61 2.63
CA PRO A 41 1.72 -8.36 2.35
C PRO A 41 1.44 -9.78 1.85
N GLU A 42 0.32 -10.39 2.23
CA GLU A 42 -0.11 -11.70 1.75
C GLU A 42 -0.36 -11.73 0.23
N ARG A 43 -0.75 -10.61 -0.37
CA ARG A 43 -0.94 -10.51 -1.83
C ARG A 43 0.39 -10.41 -2.55
N GLN A 44 1.32 -9.63 -1.99
CA GLN A 44 2.67 -9.55 -2.52
C GLN A 44 3.33 -10.94 -2.53
N VAL A 45 3.23 -11.68 -1.43
CA VAL A 45 3.78 -13.05 -1.34
C VAL A 45 3.15 -13.98 -2.39
N ARG A 46 1.83 -13.97 -2.56
CA ARG A 46 1.17 -14.80 -3.58
C ARG A 46 1.58 -14.43 -5.00
N HIS A 47 1.74 -13.13 -5.27
CA HIS A 47 2.21 -12.65 -6.56
C HIS A 47 3.63 -13.15 -6.83
N GLU A 48 4.55 -12.98 -5.88
CA GLU A 48 5.93 -13.45 -5.97
C GLU A 48 6.01 -14.98 -6.17
N GLU A 49 5.22 -15.76 -5.42
CA GLU A 49 5.13 -17.22 -5.59
C GLU A 49 4.61 -17.61 -6.98
N THR A 50 3.62 -16.89 -7.50
CA THR A 50 3.04 -17.15 -8.82
C THR A 50 4.04 -16.83 -9.92
N MET A 51 4.70 -15.68 -9.84
CA MET A 51 5.78 -15.29 -10.76
C MET A 51 6.93 -16.31 -10.74
N ALA A 52 7.36 -16.76 -9.56
CA ALA A 52 8.40 -17.77 -9.45
C ALA A 52 8.01 -19.09 -10.12
N LYS A 53 6.75 -19.53 -9.98
CA LYS A 53 6.24 -20.72 -10.66
C LYS A 53 6.22 -20.57 -12.18
N ILE A 54 5.75 -19.43 -12.69
CA ILE A 54 5.70 -19.16 -14.13
C ILE A 54 7.12 -19.15 -14.72
N GLN A 55 8.06 -18.45 -14.06
CA GLN A 55 9.46 -18.40 -14.49
C GLN A 55 10.13 -19.76 -14.44
N ALA A 56 9.85 -20.58 -13.42
CA ALA A 56 10.37 -21.93 -13.33
C ALA A 56 9.87 -22.81 -14.50
N ARG A 57 8.58 -22.71 -14.83
CA ARG A 57 7.99 -23.40 -16.00
C ARG A 57 8.62 -22.91 -17.31
N LYS A 58 8.81 -21.60 -17.46
CA LYS A 58 9.39 -20.99 -18.66
C LYS A 58 10.84 -21.45 -18.88
N LYS A 59 11.64 -21.56 -17.82
CA LYS A 59 13.02 -22.07 -17.88
C LYS A 59 13.12 -23.54 -18.28
N ALA A 60 12.11 -24.34 -17.95
CA ALA A 60 12.07 -25.77 -18.24
C ALA A 60 11.41 -26.09 -19.59
N GLU A 61 10.76 -25.11 -20.22
CA GLU A 61 10.02 -25.30 -21.47
C GLU A 61 10.88 -25.02 -22.70
N THR A 62 10.68 -25.81 -23.75
CA THR A 62 11.40 -25.68 -25.03
C THR A 62 10.47 -25.42 -26.21
N ASP A 63 9.16 -25.67 -26.05
CA ASP A 63 8.16 -25.37 -27.06
C ASP A 63 7.91 -23.85 -27.15
N PRO A 64 8.18 -23.20 -28.29
CA PRO A 64 8.03 -21.77 -28.45
C PRO A 64 6.59 -21.28 -28.24
N LYS A 65 5.57 -22.09 -28.56
CA LYS A 65 4.17 -21.71 -28.34
C LYS A 65 3.84 -21.65 -26.85
N LYS A 66 4.38 -22.60 -26.07
CA LYS A 66 4.18 -22.62 -24.62
C LYS A 66 4.98 -21.55 -23.92
N ILE A 67 6.17 -21.22 -24.41
CA ILE A 67 6.94 -20.07 -23.91
C ILE A 67 6.15 -18.77 -24.11
N ALA A 68 5.57 -18.56 -25.29
CA ALA A 68 4.72 -17.39 -25.56
C ALA A 68 3.48 -17.35 -24.66
N ALA A 69 2.84 -18.50 -24.39
CA ALA A 69 1.73 -18.58 -23.44
C ALA A 69 2.17 -18.23 -22.00
N LEU A 70 3.35 -18.70 -21.58
CA LEU A 70 3.91 -18.36 -20.27
C LEU A 70 4.28 -16.88 -20.16
N GLU A 71 4.73 -16.25 -21.25
CA GLU A 71 4.97 -14.80 -21.31
C GLU A 71 3.68 -14.01 -21.15
N GLN A 72 2.59 -14.48 -21.76
CA GLN A 72 1.27 -13.91 -21.55
C GLN A 72 0.81 -14.10 -20.10
N ASP A 73 1.02 -15.28 -19.51
CA ASP A 73 0.71 -15.53 -18.10
C ASP A 73 1.48 -14.59 -17.16
N GLU A 74 2.77 -14.30 -17.45
CA GLU A 74 3.58 -13.32 -16.70
C GLU A 74 2.97 -11.91 -16.78
N ALA A 75 2.62 -11.46 -17.99
CA ALA A 75 2.02 -10.15 -18.20
C ALA A 75 0.67 -10.01 -17.49
N ASP A 76 -0.19 -11.02 -17.63
CA ASP A 76 -1.51 -11.05 -17.01
C ASP A 76 -1.41 -11.02 -15.48
N GLU A 77 -0.43 -11.71 -14.90
CA GLU A 77 -0.22 -11.71 -13.45
C GLU A 77 0.25 -10.34 -12.92
N ILE A 78 1.14 -9.66 -13.66
CA ILE A 78 1.58 -8.30 -13.32
C ILE A 78 0.40 -7.33 -13.38
N ASP A 79 -0.41 -7.39 -14.44
CA ASP A 79 -1.56 -6.51 -14.60
C ASP A 79 -2.63 -6.78 -13.53
N ARG A 80 -2.94 -8.05 -13.24
CA ARG A 80 -3.87 -8.42 -12.14
C ARG A 80 -3.40 -7.89 -10.79
N TYR A 81 -2.11 -8.03 -10.48
CA TYR A 81 -1.54 -7.52 -9.24
C TYR A 81 -1.64 -5.99 -9.16
N ARG A 82 -1.25 -5.28 -10.22
CA ARG A 82 -1.35 -3.81 -10.30
C ARG A 82 -2.78 -3.34 -10.13
N GLU A 83 -3.73 -3.91 -10.85
CA GLU A 83 -5.15 -3.55 -10.74
C GLU A 83 -5.70 -3.77 -9.34
N THR A 84 -5.32 -4.88 -8.70
CA THR A 84 -5.77 -5.20 -7.34
C THR A 84 -5.21 -4.19 -6.35
N HIS A 85 -3.93 -3.83 -6.48
CA HIS A 85 -3.29 -2.80 -5.67
C HIS A 85 -3.98 -1.44 -5.87
N GLU A 86 -4.21 -1.03 -7.11
CA GLU A 86 -4.93 0.21 -7.44
C GLU A 86 -6.36 0.22 -6.87
N LYS A 87 -7.11 -0.88 -6.96
CA LYS A 87 -8.46 -1.00 -6.39
C LYS A 87 -8.44 -0.81 -4.87
N THR A 88 -7.46 -1.41 -4.19
CA THR A 88 -7.27 -1.18 -2.74
C THR A 88 -6.94 0.28 -2.46
N CYS A 89 -6.02 0.89 -3.20
CA CYS A 89 -5.68 2.30 -3.01
C CYS A 89 -6.88 3.23 -3.24
N ARG A 90 -7.72 2.96 -4.25
CA ARG A 90 -8.98 3.70 -4.47
C ARG A 90 -9.94 3.58 -3.30
N LYS A 91 -10.02 2.41 -2.68
CA LYS A 91 -10.87 2.17 -1.51
C LYS A 91 -10.33 2.91 -0.28
N ILE A 92 -9.03 2.81 0.01
CA ILE A 92 -8.37 3.52 1.11
C ILE A 92 -8.55 5.03 0.95
N CYS A 93 -8.31 5.54 -0.25
CA CYS A 93 -8.35 6.97 -0.51
C CYS A 93 -9.77 7.53 -0.74
N SER A 94 -10.82 6.70 -0.70
CA SER A 94 -12.20 7.12 -1.00
C SER A 94 -12.77 8.16 -0.03
N TYR A 95 -12.20 8.27 1.16
CA TYR A 95 -12.61 9.24 2.19
C TYR A 95 -11.98 10.62 2.01
N PHE A 96 -11.02 10.77 1.09
CA PHE A 96 -10.39 12.06 0.82
C PHE A 96 -11.13 12.83 -0.27
N PRO A 97 -11.23 14.17 -0.15
CA PRO A 97 -11.88 15.00 -1.15
C PRO A 97 -11.07 15.05 -2.46
N ASP A 98 -11.80 15.12 -3.58
CA ASP A 98 -11.28 15.48 -4.90
C ASP A 98 -11.15 17.02 -4.96
N ILE A 99 -10.12 17.56 -4.31
CA ILE A 99 -9.78 19.01 -4.34
C ILE A 99 -8.89 19.30 -5.55
#